data_AF-A0A353Y0L9-F1
#
_entry.id   AF-A0A353Y0L9-F1
#
_cell.length_a   1.000
_cell.length_b   1.000
_cell.length_c   1.000
_cell.angle_alpha   90.00
_cell.angle_beta   90.00
_cell.angle_gamma   90.00
#
_symmetry.space_group_name_H-M   'P 1'
#
loop_
_entity.id
_entity.type
_entity.pdbx_description
1 polymer ?
#
loop_
_entity_poly.entity_id
_entity_poly.type
_entity_poly.pdbx_seq_one_letter_code
_entity_poly.pdbx_strand_id
1 'polypeptide(L)'
;MPAPKTVKQRLRHDDIRHACSDISFTRGRRYFEEGLVLSLEIDEESDNFVRFHTSIKGRMSTPYKQNITLSFSAGRDALDIDGNCSCPMHYNCKHVAAACLK
;
A
#
# COMPACT_ATOMS: atom_id res chain seq x y z
N MET A 1 4.65 9.61 -28.52
CA MET A 1 4.77 9.97 -27.09
C MET A 1 4.70 8.68 -26.30
N PRO A 2 5.75 8.30 -25.54
CA PRO A 2 5.71 7.05 -24.77
C PRO A 2 4.64 7.18 -23.68
N ALA A 3 3.76 6.19 -23.60
CA ALA A 3 2.76 6.08 -22.54
C ALA A 3 3.44 6.14 -21.16
N PRO A 4 2.85 6.81 -20.16
CA PRO A 4 3.41 6.87 -18.81
C PRO A 4 3.60 5.44 -18.31
N LYS A 5 4.84 5.10 -17.94
CA LYS A 5 5.16 3.78 -17.40
C LYS A 5 4.49 3.71 -16.03
N THR A 6 3.42 2.93 -15.97
CA THR A 6 2.56 2.77 -14.81
C THR A 6 3.39 2.46 -13.57
N VAL A 7 3.35 3.37 -12.60
CA VAL A 7 4.18 3.34 -11.38
C VAL A 7 3.95 2.10 -10.51
N LYS A 8 2.81 1.41 -10.73
CA LYS A 8 2.50 0.07 -10.21
C LYS A 8 3.62 -0.96 -10.41
N GLN A 9 4.52 -0.78 -11.37
CA GLN A 9 5.52 -1.79 -11.71
C GLN A 9 6.84 -1.66 -10.95
N ARG A 10 7.02 -0.61 -10.12
CA ARG A 10 8.26 -0.39 -9.36
C ARG A 10 8.17 -0.72 -7.86
N LEU A 11 7.01 -1.13 -7.37
CA LEU A 11 6.81 -1.48 -5.97
C LEU A 11 7.45 -2.84 -5.66
N ARG A 12 8.53 -2.87 -4.86
CA ARG A 12 9.17 -4.12 -4.42
C ARG A 12 8.74 -4.47 -3.01
N HIS A 13 8.81 -5.76 -2.67
CA HIS A 13 8.56 -6.22 -1.30
C HIS A 13 9.50 -5.58 -0.27
N ASP A 14 10.73 -5.24 -0.69
CA ASP A 14 11.71 -4.59 0.19
C ASP A 14 11.28 -3.18 0.59
N ASP A 15 10.70 -2.40 -0.34
CA ASP A 15 10.15 -1.07 -0.06
C ASP A 15 9.01 -1.15 0.97
N ILE A 16 8.10 -2.13 0.79
CA ILE A 16 6.98 -2.34 1.72
C ILE A 16 7.49 -2.73 3.11
N ARG A 17 8.52 -3.56 3.19
CA ARG A 17 9.16 -3.94 4.46
C ARG A 17 9.86 -2.76 5.11
N HIS A 18 10.54 -1.93 4.33
CA HIS A 18 11.21 -0.74 4.83
C HIS A 18 10.21 0.25 5.44
N ALA A 19 9.07 0.46 4.77
CA ALA A 19 8.07 1.42 5.22
C ALA A 19 7.17 0.91 6.36
N CYS A 20 6.73 -0.36 6.32
CA CYS A 20 5.78 -0.92 7.29
C CYS A 20 6.42 -1.75 8.40
N SER A 21 7.73 -2.04 8.31
CA SER A 21 8.44 -3.07 9.08
C SER A 21 8.10 -4.51 8.69
N ASP A 22 9.06 -5.42 8.90
CA ASP A 22 8.96 -6.83 8.50
C ASP A 22 7.77 -7.56 9.16
N ILE A 23 7.47 -7.25 10.41
CA ILE A 23 6.34 -7.84 11.16
C ILE A 23 5.00 -7.46 10.52
N SER A 24 4.82 -6.19 10.18
CA SER A 24 3.59 -5.70 9.54
C SER A 24 3.45 -6.27 8.14
N PHE A 25 4.55 -6.37 7.40
CA PHE A 25 4.58 -6.98 6.07
C PHE A 25 4.16 -8.44 6.11
N THR A 26 4.74 -9.25 7.01
CA THR A 26 4.40 -10.67 7.15
C THR A 26 2.93 -10.85 7.52
N ARG A 27 2.41 -10.03 8.42
CA ARG A 27 0.98 -10.04 8.77
C ARG A 27 0.10 -9.56 7.61
N GLY A 28 0.54 -8.54 6.88
CA GLY A 28 -0.18 -8.00 5.74
C GLY A 28 -0.28 -9.00 4.59
N ARG A 29 0.81 -9.72 4.31
CA ARG A 29 0.82 -10.81 3.34
C ARG A 29 -0.25 -11.84 3.62
N ARG A 30 -0.36 -12.27 4.87
CA ARG A 30 -1.40 -13.22 5.26
C ARG A 30 -2.81 -12.67 4.96
N TYR A 31 -3.08 -11.40 5.22
CA TYR A 31 -4.39 -10.80 4.90
C TYR A 31 -4.66 -10.73 3.40
N PHE A 32 -3.62 -10.47 2.61
CA PHE A 32 -3.71 -10.50 1.15
C PHE A 32 -3.97 -11.92 0.64
N GLU A 33 -3.23 -12.91 1.13
CA GLU A 33 -3.39 -14.33 0.78
C GLU A 33 -4.75 -14.90 1.21
N GLU A 34 -5.28 -14.45 2.36
CA GLU A 34 -6.64 -14.79 2.82
C GLU A 34 -7.75 -14.06 2.04
N GLY A 35 -7.41 -13.23 1.05
CA GLY A 35 -8.39 -12.53 0.21
C GLY A 35 -9.21 -11.50 0.97
N LEU A 36 -8.64 -10.90 2.03
CA LEU A 36 -9.34 -9.93 2.87
C LEU A 36 -9.39 -8.53 2.24
N VAL A 37 -8.65 -8.29 1.16
CA VAL A 37 -8.72 -7.05 0.38
C VAL A 37 -10.02 -7.04 -0.43
N LEU A 38 -10.96 -6.21 -0.01
CA LEU A 38 -12.30 -6.12 -0.60
C LEU A 38 -12.29 -5.27 -1.88
N SER A 39 -11.56 -4.16 -1.86
CA SER A 39 -11.47 -3.25 -3.00
C SER A 39 -10.17 -2.46 -2.96
N LEU A 40 -9.68 -2.08 -4.15
CA LEU A 40 -8.57 -1.16 -4.36
C LEU A 40 -9.00 -0.18 -5.45
N GLU A 41 -8.98 1.09 -5.10
CA GLU A 41 -9.40 2.20 -5.94
C GLU A 41 -8.27 3.23 -5.99
N ILE A 42 -7.87 3.62 -7.18
CA ILE A 42 -6.77 4.56 -7.38
C ILE A 42 -7.38 5.94 -7.54
N ASP A 43 -7.04 6.85 -6.64
CA ASP A 43 -7.46 8.24 -6.73
C ASP A 43 -6.62 8.99 -7.76
N GLU A 44 -5.30 8.84 -7.69
CA GLU A 44 -4.37 9.63 -8.50
C GLU A 44 -3.15 8.79 -8.88
N GLU A 45 -2.77 8.78 -10.15
CA GLU A 45 -1.58 8.09 -10.64
C GLU A 45 -0.78 9.06 -11.52
N SER A 46 0.45 9.36 -11.11
CA SER A 46 1.39 10.26 -11.80
C SER A 46 2.76 9.61 -11.91
N ASP A 47 3.63 10.06 -12.82
CA ASP A 47 4.97 9.48 -12.99
C ASP A 47 5.82 9.47 -11.71
N ASN A 48 5.56 10.39 -10.78
CA ASN A 48 6.35 10.57 -9.56
C ASN A 48 5.62 10.14 -8.28
N PHE A 49 4.31 9.88 -8.31
CA PHE A 49 3.58 9.42 -7.13
C PHE A 49 2.27 8.74 -7.51
N VAL A 50 1.77 7.88 -6.63
CA VAL A 50 0.47 7.20 -6.77
C VAL A 50 -0.27 7.27 -5.47
N ARG A 51 -1.52 7.68 -5.52
CA ARG A 51 -2.45 7.69 -4.40
C ARG A 51 -3.61 6.76 -4.68
N PHE A 52 -3.86 5.86 -3.75
CA PHE A 52 -4.96 4.93 -3.85
C PHE A 52 -5.52 4.65 -2.47
N HIS A 53 -6.78 4.24 -2.42
CA HIS A 53 -7.42 3.77 -1.22
C HIS A 53 -7.86 2.33 -1.37
N THR A 54 -7.88 1.62 -0.26
CA THR A 54 -8.31 0.22 -0.23
C THR A 54 -9.21 -0.04 0.96
N SER A 55 -10.05 -1.06 0.83
CA SER A 55 -10.88 -1.56 1.91
C SER A 55 -10.45 -2.98 2.25
N ILE A 56 -10.04 -3.22 3.49
CA ILE A 56 -9.64 -4.54 3.96
C ILE A 56 -10.58 -5.01 5.06
N LYS A 57 -11.09 -6.22 4.91
CA LYS A 57 -11.89 -6.88 5.94
C LYS A 57 -11.00 -7.18 7.14
N GLY A 58 -11.31 -6.52 8.24
CA GLY A 58 -10.61 -6.67 9.49
C GLY A 58 -11.34 -7.58 10.47
N ARG A 59 -10.91 -7.46 11.73
CA ARG A 59 -11.59 -8.09 12.88
C ARG A 59 -12.82 -7.31 13.34
N MET A 60 -12.95 -6.05 12.92
CA MET A 60 -14.12 -5.20 13.17
C MET A 60 -15.28 -5.57 12.24
N SER A 61 -16.50 -5.25 12.67
CA SER A 61 -17.71 -5.40 11.85
C SER A 61 -17.68 -4.55 10.57
N THR A 62 -16.95 -3.44 10.59
CA THR A 62 -16.71 -2.59 9.41
C THR A 62 -15.33 -2.84 8.82
N PRO A 63 -15.19 -2.84 7.48
CA PRO A 63 -13.89 -2.96 6.84
C PRO A 63 -13.02 -1.74 7.13
N TYR A 64 -11.72 -1.96 7.30
CA TYR A 64 -10.75 -0.89 7.49
C TYR A 64 -10.42 -0.27 6.15
N LYS A 65 -10.71 1.02 6.03
CA LYS A 65 -10.27 1.84 4.90
C LYS A 65 -8.85 2.30 5.14
N GLN A 66 -8.03 2.25 4.11
CA GLN A 66 -6.69 2.82 4.13
C GLN A 66 -6.49 3.69 2.92
N ASN A 67 -5.70 4.74 3.10
CA ASN A 67 -5.23 5.60 2.03
C ASN A 67 -3.72 5.46 1.97
N ILE A 68 -3.21 5.08 0.81
CA ILE A 68 -1.79 4.89 0.58
C ILE A 68 -1.34 5.89 -0.47
N THR A 69 -0.23 6.55 -0.20
CA THR A 69 0.47 7.43 -1.11
C THR A 69 1.88 6.89 -1.29
N LEU A 70 2.21 6.54 -2.52
CA LEU A 70 3.53 6.07 -2.95
C LEU A 70 4.22 7.24 -3.63
N SER A 71 5.36 7.68 -3.12
CA SER A 71 6.14 8.78 -3.73
C SER A 71 7.46 8.25 -4.26
N PHE A 72 7.68 8.40 -5.56
CA PHE A 72 8.87 7.97 -6.27
C PHE A 72 9.81 9.16 -6.42
N SER A 73 10.94 9.12 -5.70
CA SER A 73 11.95 10.17 -5.81
C SER A 73 12.78 9.97 -7.07
N ALA A 74 12.76 10.94 -7.98
CA ALA A 74 13.60 10.94 -9.17
C ALA A 74 15.09 11.12 -8.77
N GLY A 75 15.77 10.00 -8.49
CA GLY A 75 17.20 9.99 -8.14
C GLY A 75 17.58 9.02 -7.01
N ARG A 76 16.61 8.47 -6.29
CA ARG A 76 16.84 7.35 -5.37
C ARG A 76 15.99 6.18 -5.84
N ASP A 77 16.55 4.97 -5.85
CA ASP A 77 15.75 3.73 -6.01
C ASP A 77 14.94 3.42 -4.74
N ALA A 78 14.67 4.44 -3.92
CA ALA A 78 13.93 4.35 -2.68
C ALA A 78 12.51 4.88 -2.92
N LEU A 79 11.53 4.03 -2.64
CA LEU A 79 10.13 4.38 -2.66
C LEU A 79 9.69 4.81 -1.26
N ASP A 80 9.06 5.97 -1.17
CA ASP A 80 8.43 6.41 0.07
C ASP A 80 6.96 5.95 0.09
N ILE A 81 6.55 5.28 1.16
CA ILE A 81 5.21 4.74 1.33
C ILE A 81 4.60 5.38 2.57
N ASP A 82 3.62 6.25 2.33
CA ASP A 82 2.80 6.87 3.36
C ASP A 82 1.42 6.22 3.35
N GLY A 83 1.14 5.41 4.36
CA GLY A 83 -0.09 4.66 4.47
C GLY A 83 -0.85 5.02 5.73
N ASN A 84 -2.00 5.66 5.58
CA ASN A 84 -2.88 5.98 6.69
C ASN A 84 -4.06 5.00 6.71
N CYS A 85 -4.29 4.32 7.84
CA CYS A 85 -5.30 3.30 8.00
C CYS A 85 -6.25 3.65 9.15
N SER A 86 -7.55 3.40 9.00
CA SER A 86 -8.53 3.58 10.09
C SER A 86 -8.38 2.60 11.26
N CYS A 87 -7.33 1.78 11.28
CA CYS A 87 -7.02 0.88 12.39
C CYS A 87 -6.31 1.63 13.54
N PRO A 88 -6.24 1.08 14.76
CA PRO A 88 -5.65 1.77 15.92
C PRO A 88 -4.15 2.07 15.80
N MET A 89 -3.45 1.48 14.82
CA MET A 89 -2.05 1.84 14.53
C MET A 89 -1.94 3.15 13.75
N HIS A 90 -3.02 3.56 13.07
CA HIS A 90 -3.16 4.75 12.22
C HIS A 90 -2.21 4.85 11.01
N TYR A 91 -0.95 4.46 11.13
CA TYR A 91 0.08 4.65 10.11
C TYR A 91 0.85 3.36 9.80
N ASN A 92 1.19 3.14 8.52
CA ASN A 92 2.03 2.05 7.98
C ASN A 92 1.82 0.69 8.65
N CYS A 93 0.55 0.33 8.84
CA CYS A 93 0.19 -0.89 9.52
C CYS A 93 0.20 -2.10 8.57
N LYS A 94 -0.03 -3.29 9.12
CA LYS A 94 -0.18 -4.52 8.34
C LYS A 94 -1.23 -4.45 7.22
N HIS A 95 -2.29 -3.63 7.37
CA HIS A 95 -3.30 -3.47 6.33
C HIS A 95 -2.75 -2.69 5.13
N VAL A 96 -2.00 -1.61 5.38
CA VAL A 96 -1.29 -0.86 4.33
C VAL A 96 -0.35 -1.80 3.58
N ALA A 97 0.42 -2.61 4.30
CA ALA A 97 1.29 -3.60 3.67
C ALA A 97 0.50 -4.59 2.80
N ALA A 98 -0.65 -5.09 3.27
CA ALA A 98 -1.53 -5.96 2.49
C ALA A 98 -2.09 -5.28 1.23
N ALA A 99 -2.45 -4.01 1.31
CA ALA A 99 -2.93 -3.22 0.19
C ALA A 99 -1.84 -2.93 -0.86
N CYS A 100 -0.58 -2.88 -0.44
CA CYS A 100 0.58 -2.74 -1.31
C CYS A 100 1.03 -4.07 -1.95
N LEU A 101 0.47 -5.22 -1.54
CA LEU A 101 0.76 -6.50 -2.16
C LEU A 101 -0.12 -6.71 -3.41
N LYS A 102 0.44 -7.39 -4.43
CA LYS A 102 -0.16 -7.64 -5.74
C LYS A 102 -0.06 -9.12 -6.09
#